data_AF-A0AA96UPG7-F1
#
_entry.id   AF-A0AA96UPG7-F1
#
_cell.length_a   1.000
_cell.length_b   1.000
_cell.length_c   1.000
_cell.angle_alpha   90.00
_cell.angle_beta   90.00
_cell.angle_gamma   90.00
#
_symmetry.space_group_name_H-M   'P 1'
#
loop_
_entity.id
_entity.type
_entity.pdbx_description
1 polymer ?
#
loop_
_entity_poly.entity_id
_entity_poly.type
_entity_poly.pdbx_seq_one_letter_code
_entity_poly.pdbx_strand_id
1 'polypeptide(L)'
;MNARTRPTASRPTAIYLRCHPHDAGLLLDFWGVLSRYALDAGLGEATVFMDNGRDPHDPLTALDALLAAAAAGRVSAVVIPGPFVFSPDDEQARATALRFEAAGCAVHELSSRPLLPAARVPGHPR
;
A
#
# COMPACT_ATOMS: atom_id res chain seq x y z
N MET A 1 36.93 9.71 -6.30
CA MET A 1 35.54 10.12 -6.63
C MET A 1 34.92 9.05 -7.51
N ASN A 2 33.74 8.57 -7.11
CA ASN A 2 32.57 8.17 -7.94
C ASN A 2 31.76 7.16 -7.12
N ALA A 3 30.75 7.70 -6.43
CA ALA A 3 29.73 6.91 -5.76
C ALA A 3 29.02 6.06 -6.82
N ARG A 4 29.22 4.75 -6.74
CA ARG A 4 28.35 3.79 -7.41
C ARG A 4 26.99 3.97 -6.76
N THR A 5 26.09 4.72 -7.40
CA THR A 5 24.66 4.68 -7.09
C THR A 5 24.23 3.25 -7.36
N ARG A 6 24.32 2.44 -6.31
CA ARG A 6 23.67 1.14 -6.21
C ARG A 6 22.22 1.39 -6.66
N PRO A 7 21.68 0.66 -7.65
CA PRO A 7 20.27 0.76 -7.94
C PRO A 7 19.58 0.61 -6.59
N THR A 8 18.84 1.64 -6.16
CA THR A 8 18.02 1.60 -4.96
C THR A 8 17.21 0.33 -5.14
N ALA A 9 17.58 -0.74 -4.43
CA ALA A 9 17.01 -2.05 -4.66
C ALA A 9 15.51 -1.84 -4.61
N SER A 10 14.82 -2.02 -5.75
CA SER A 10 13.39 -1.72 -5.86
C SER A 10 12.73 -2.40 -4.69
N ARG A 11 12.28 -1.57 -3.75
CA ARG A 11 11.75 -2.06 -2.49
C ARG A 11 10.56 -2.92 -2.87
N PRO A 12 10.52 -4.19 -2.47
CA PRO A 12 9.47 -5.08 -2.92
C PRO A 12 8.14 -4.47 -2.53
N THR A 13 7.33 -4.19 -3.56
CA THR A 13 6.08 -3.45 -3.43
C THR A 13 4.93 -4.43 -3.57
N ALA A 14 3.88 -4.22 -2.82
CA ALA A 14 2.65 -4.99 -2.93
C ALA A 14 1.52 -4.07 -3.37
N ILE A 15 0.55 -4.63 -4.10
CA ILE A 15 -0.74 -3.99 -4.36
C ILE A 15 -1.78 -4.81 -3.62
N TYR A 16 -2.64 -4.17 -2.82
CA TYR A 16 -3.75 -4.88 -2.18
C TYR A 16 -5.10 -4.41 -2.70
N LEU A 17 -5.89 -5.36 -3.18
CA LEU A 17 -7.20 -5.14 -3.77
C LEU A 17 -8.25 -6.02 -3.11
N ARG A 18 -9.41 -5.41 -2.82
CA ARG A 18 -10.60 -6.09 -2.33
C ARG A 18 -11.78 -5.72 -3.21
N CYS A 19 -12.52 -6.72 -3.69
CA CYS A 19 -13.73 -6.51 -4.48
C CYS A 19 -14.87 -7.38 -3.97
N HIS A 20 -15.98 -6.74 -3.61
CA HIS A 20 -17.22 -7.39 -3.21
C HIS A 20 -18.43 -6.60 -3.72
N PRO A 21 -19.38 -7.21 -4.46
CA PRO A 21 -19.36 -8.58 -4.99
C PRO A 21 -18.26 -8.81 -6.03
N HIS A 22 -18.03 -10.07 -6.44
CA HIS A 22 -17.00 -10.43 -7.43
C HIS A 22 -17.17 -9.63 -8.73
N ASP A 23 -16.21 -8.76 -9.03
CA ASP A 23 -16.18 -8.01 -10.29
C ASP A 23 -14.77 -8.02 -10.88
N ALA A 24 -14.54 -8.95 -11.82
CA ALA A 24 -13.23 -9.10 -12.47
C ALA A 24 -12.87 -7.91 -13.38
N GLY A 25 -13.85 -7.14 -13.87
CA GLY A 25 -13.63 -6.00 -14.75
C GLY A 25 -13.07 -4.81 -13.98
N LEU A 26 -13.69 -4.48 -12.85
CA LEU A 26 -13.23 -3.43 -11.93
C LEU A 26 -11.81 -3.73 -11.40
N LEU A 27 -11.52 -5.00 -11.11
CA LEU A 27 -10.22 -5.45 -10.64
C LEU A 27 -9.09 -5.25 -11.67
N LEU A 28 -9.34 -5.57 -12.94
CA LEU A 28 -8.35 -5.39 -14.01
C LEU A 28 -8.02 -3.91 -14.22
N ASP A 29 -9.04 -3.06 -14.13
CA ASP A 29 -8.91 -1.60 -14.25
C ASP A 29 -8.05 -1.03 -13.11
N PHE A 30 -8.39 -1.36 -11.85
CA PHE A 30 -7.60 -0.94 -10.69
C PHE A 30 -6.18 -1.49 -10.71
N TRP A 31 -5.98 -2.74 -11.12
CA TRP A 31 -4.66 -3.32 -11.26
C TRP A 31 -3.80 -2.52 -12.24
N GLY A 32 -4.33 -2.21 -13.43
CA GLY A 32 -3.59 -1.43 -14.43
C GLY A 32 -3.20 -0.05 -13.92
N VAL A 33 -4.10 0.65 -13.22
CA VAL A 33 -3.85 1.97 -12.63
C VAL A 33 -2.82 1.89 -11.50
N LEU A 34 -2.94 0.92 -10.59
CA LEU A 34 -2.04 0.74 -9.45
C LEU A 34 -0.64 0.31 -9.86
N SER A 35 -0.53 -0.61 -10.83
CA SER A 35 0.76 -1.01 -11.39
C SER A 35 1.44 0.15 -12.11
N ARG A 36 0.70 0.96 -12.86
CA ARG A 36 1.23 2.18 -13.49
C ARG A 36 1.72 3.17 -12.43
N TYR A 37 0.94 3.39 -11.38
CA TYR A 37 1.31 4.27 -10.27
C TYR A 37 2.58 3.77 -9.55
N ALA A 38 2.68 2.47 -9.27
CA ALA A 38 3.86 1.90 -8.63
C ALA A 38 5.13 2.09 -9.47
N LEU A 39 5.02 1.94 -10.79
CA LEU A 39 6.13 2.21 -11.71
C LEU A 39 6.50 3.69 -11.74
N ASP A 40 5.51 4.59 -11.81
CA ASP A 40 5.72 6.04 -11.83
C ASP A 40 6.35 6.56 -10.52
N ALA A 41 5.91 6.02 -9.39
CA ALA A 41 6.46 6.31 -8.06
C ALA A 41 7.85 5.68 -7.82
N GLY A 42 8.41 4.92 -8.78
CA GLY A 42 9.71 4.27 -8.66
C GLY A 42 9.73 3.11 -7.65
N LEU A 43 8.55 2.57 -7.29
CA LEU A 43 8.38 1.49 -6.33
C LEU A 43 8.76 0.11 -6.93
N GLY A 44 8.79 0.01 -8.26
CA GLY A 44 9.18 -1.21 -8.97
C GLY A 44 8.00 -2.14 -9.25
N GLU A 45 8.31 -3.40 -9.60
CA GLU A 45 7.28 -4.40 -9.89
C GLU A 45 6.54 -4.77 -8.60
N ALA A 46 5.23 -4.51 -8.60
CA ALA A 46 4.38 -4.71 -7.43
C ALA A 46 3.68 -6.08 -7.47
N THR A 47 3.80 -6.84 -6.39
CA THR A 47 3.11 -8.13 -6.21
C THR A 47 1.65 -7.88 -5.80
N VAL A 48 0.71 -8.45 -6.53
CA VAL A 48 -0.72 -8.23 -6.26
C VAL A 48 -1.23 -9.26 -5.26
N PHE A 49 -1.78 -8.77 -4.15
CA PHE A 49 -2.54 -9.51 -3.16
C PHE A 49 -4.02 -9.14 -3.32
N MET A 50 -4.88 -10.13 -3.49
CA MET A 50 -6.29 -9.89 -3.78
C MET A 50 -7.18 -10.83 -2.98
N ASP A 51 -8.16 -10.25 -2.30
CA ASP A 51 -9.30 -10.96 -1.73
C ASP A 51 -10.52 -10.67 -2.61
N ASN A 52 -10.80 -11.58 -3.56
CA ASN A 52 -11.90 -11.47 -4.51
C ASN A 52 -13.04 -12.43 -4.15
N GLY A 53 -14.27 -11.91 -4.08
CA GLY A 53 -15.47 -12.74 -3.91
C GLY A 53 -15.60 -13.42 -2.54
N ARG A 54 -14.81 -13.00 -1.54
CA ARG A 54 -14.97 -13.46 -0.16
C ARG A 54 -15.99 -12.61 0.58
N ASP A 55 -16.76 -13.27 1.45
CA ASP A 55 -17.67 -12.62 2.38
C ASP A 55 -16.93 -11.59 3.25
N PRO A 56 -17.57 -10.46 3.59
CA PRO A 56 -16.94 -9.44 4.42
C PRO A 56 -16.56 -9.92 5.83
N HIS A 57 -17.13 -11.04 6.26
CA HIS A 57 -16.88 -11.71 7.53
C HIS A 57 -15.87 -12.87 7.43
N ASP A 58 -15.43 -13.25 6.23
CA ASP A 58 -14.47 -14.33 6.04
C ASP A 58 -13.04 -13.84 6.34
N PRO A 59 -12.18 -14.63 7.00
CA PRO A 59 -10.82 -14.22 7.31
C PRO A 59 -10.03 -13.85 6.03
N LEU A 60 -9.67 -12.57 5.93
CA LEU A 60 -8.91 -11.98 4.81
C LEU A 60 -7.52 -12.61 4.71
N THR A 61 -7.43 -13.67 3.92
CA THR A 61 -6.22 -14.52 3.89
C THR A 61 -5.11 -13.84 3.09
N ALA A 62 -5.46 -13.01 2.09
CA ALA A 62 -4.47 -12.25 1.35
C ALA A 62 -3.96 -11.04 2.16
N LEU A 63 -4.83 -10.41 2.97
CA LEU A 63 -4.40 -9.36 3.89
C LEU A 63 -3.44 -9.89 4.97
N ASP A 64 -3.75 -11.04 5.56
CA ASP A 64 -2.89 -11.67 6.57
C ASP A 64 -1.54 -12.08 5.98
N ALA A 65 -1.55 -12.68 4.77
CA ALA A 65 -0.32 -13.00 4.04
C ALA A 65 0.51 -11.75 3.73
N LEU A 66 -0.14 -10.64 3.38
CA LEU A 66 0.53 -9.37 3.13
C LEU A 66 1.11 -8.76 4.40
N LEU A 67 0.40 -8.80 5.53
CA LEU A 67 0.91 -8.39 6.84
C LEU A 67 2.11 -9.24 7.26
N ALA A 68 2.04 -10.55 7.09
CA ALA A 68 3.15 -11.45 7.36
C ALA A 68 4.36 -11.17 6.45
N ALA A 69 4.12 -10.83 5.17
CA ALA A 69 5.18 -10.45 4.24
C ALA A 69 5.82 -9.10 4.62
N ALA A 70 5.02 -8.12 5.07
CA ALA A 70 5.51 -6.85 5.59
C ALA A 70 6.34 -7.04 6.87
N ALA A 71 5.83 -7.81 7.83
CA ALA A 71 6.53 -8.13 9.07
C ALA A 71 7.84 -8.91 8.84
N ALA A 72 7.89 -9.76 7.81
CA ALA A 72 9.09 -10.46 7.38
C ALA A 72 10.07 -9.57 6.59
N GLY A 73 9.75 -8.29 6.35
CA GLY A 73 10.55 -7.38 5.53
C GLY A 73 10.58 -7.73 4.04
N ARG A 74 9.72 -8.64 3.59
CA ARG A 74 9.58 -9.05 2.19
C ARG A 74 8.79 -8.06 1.36
N VAL A 75 8.02 -7.19 2.01
CA VAL A 75 7.30 -6.08 1.40
C VAL A 75 7.67 -4.82 2.17
N SER A 76 8.09 -3.78 1.46
CA SER A 76 8.49 -2.50 2.05
C SER A 76 7.50 -1.37 1.71
N ALA A 77 6.62 -1.59 0.75
CA ALA A 77 5.57 -0.65 0.39
C ALA A 77 4.31 -1.42 -0.04
N VAL A 78 3.15 -0.95 0.35
CA VAL A 78 1.85 -1.44 -0.12
C VAL A 78 1.09 -0.30 -0.79
N VAL A 79 0.59 -0.52 -1.99
CA VAL A 79 -0.26 0.41 -2.72
C VAL A 79 -1.70 -0.06 -2.64
N ILE A 80 -2.59 0.84 -2.22
CA ILE A 80 -4.03 0.59 -2.07
C ILE A 80 -4.83 1.70 -2.74
N PRO A 81 -6.04 1.43 -3.27
CA PRO A 81 -6.92 2.48 -3.78
C PRO A 81 -7.44 3.41 -2.66
N GLY A 82 -7.60 2.88 -1.45
CA GLY A 82 -7.90 3.61 -0.23
C GLY A 82 -8.04 2.68 0.98
N PRO A 83 -8.12 3.19 2.20
CA PRO A 83 -8.05 2.39 3.44
C PRO A 83 -9.26 1.46 3.60
N PHE A 84 -10.38 1.78 2.94
CA PHE A 84 -11.60 0.96 2.87
C PHE A 84 -11.35 -0.48 2.38
N VAL A 85 -10.25 -0.75 1.66
CA VAL A 85 -9.92 -2.11 1.21
C VAL A 85 -9.58 -3.03 2.38
N PHE A 86 -9.03 -2.49 3.48
CA PHE A 86 -8.68 -3.27 4.66
C PHE A 86 -9.93 -3.66 5.45
N SER A 87 -10.82 -2.70 5.66
CA SER A 87 -12.08 -2.90 6.37
C SER A 87 -13.08 -1.84 5.93
N PRO A 88 -14.39 -2.14 5.88
CA PRO A 88 -15.42 -1.11 5.77
C PRO A 88 -15.43 -0.15 6.97
N ASP A 89 -14.97 -0.60 8.15
CA ASP A 89 -14.82 0.25 9.33
C ASP A 89 -13.51 1.05 9.29
N ASP A 90 -13.60 2.38 9.28
CA ASP A 90 -12.45 3.29 9.25
C ASP A 90 -11.45 3.05 10.41
N GLU A 91 -11.94 2.73 11.61
CA GLU A 91 -11.08 2.47 12.76
C GLU A 91 -10.21 1.21 12.54
N GLN A 92 -10.81 0.15 12.03
CA GLN A 92 -10.13 -1.10 11.71
C GLN A 92 -9.18 -0.95 10.52
N ALA A 93 -9.58 -0.17 9.52
CA ALA A 93 -8.74 0.18 8.38
C ALA A 93 -7.49 0.94 8.82
N ARG A 94 -7.65 1.94 9.70
CA ARG A 94 -6.54 2.71 10.26
C ARG A 94 -5.64 1.87 11.16
N ALA A 95 -6.21 1.01 12.00
CA ALA A 95 -5.44 0.08 12.82
C ALA A 95 -4.59 -0.86 11.96
N THR A 96 -5.10 -1.28 10.80
CA THR A 96 -4.38 -2.11 9.84
C THR A 96 -3.24 -1.32 9.17
N ALA A 97 -3.49 -0.08 8.75
CA ALA A 97 -2.44 0.79 8.20
C ALA A 97 -1.29 1.02 9.20
N LEU A 98 -1.63 1.28 10.47
CA LEU A 98 -0.63 1.44 11.54
C LEU A 98 0.22 0.18 11.76
N ARG A 99 -0.34 -1.02 11.57
CA ARG A 99 0.44 -2.27 11.64
C ARG A 99 1.46 -2.37 10.50
N PHE A 100 1.09 -1.92 9.30
CA PHE A 100 2.03 -1.85 8.18
C PHE A 100 3.17 -0.86 8.47
N GLU A 101 2.84 0.34 8.95
CA GLU A 101 3.85 1.34 9.30
C GLU A 101 4.77 0.86 10.42
N ALA A 102 4.21 0.21 11.45
CA ALA A 102 4.99 -0.38 12.55
C ALA A 102 5.91 -1.52 12.08
N ALA A 103 5.54 -2.24 11.02
CA ALA A 103 6.37 -3.24 10.36
C ALA A 103 7.43 -2.63 9.42
N GLY A 104 7.47 -1.30 9.26
CA GLY A 104 8.36 -0.62 8.33
C GLY A 104 7.90 -0.68 6.87
N CYS A 105 6.62 -0.99 6.63
CA CYS A 105 6.00 -1.00 5.32
C CYS A 105 5.23 0.31 5.10
N ALA A 106 5.57 1.04 4.03
CA ALA A 106 4.89 2.30 3.69
C ALA A 106 3.56 2.02 2.97
N VAL A 107 2.46 2.60 3.47
CA VAL A 107 1.15 2.51 2.82
C VAL A 107 0.99 3.69 1.85
N HIS A 108 0.79 3.40 0.57
CA HIS A 108 0.57 4.36 -0.50
C HIS A 108 -0.89 4.28 -0.99
N GLU A 109 -1.61 5.38 -0.85
CA GLU A 109 -3.01 5.47 -1.21
C GLU A 109 -3.15 6.14 -2.59
N LEU A 110 -3.92 5.53 -3.49
CA LEU A 110 -4.19 6.07 -4.83
C LEU A 110 -5.17 7.24 -4.78
N SER A 111 -6.08 7.25 -3.79
CA SER A 111 -6.94 8.38 -3.49
C SER A 111 -6.09 9.57 -3.06
N SER A 112 -5.85 10.45 -4.02
CA SER A 112 -5.03 11.64 -3.87
C SER A 112 -5.42 12.45 -2.63
N ARG A 113 -4.55 12.45 -1.63
CA ARG A 113 -4.16 13.72 -1.02
C ARG A 113 -2.66 13.88 -1.24
N PRO A 114 -2.21 14.94 -1.94
CA PRO A 114 -0.91 15.45 -1.61
C PRO A 114 -0.99 15.77 -0.13
N LEU A 115 -0.23 15.04 0.69
CA LEU A 115 0.17 15.56 1.99
C LEU A 115 0.75 16.93 1.67
N LEU A 116 -0.03 17.98 1.91
CA LEU A 116 0.45 19.34 1.99
C LEU A 116 1.79 19.24 2.71
N PRO A 117 2.89 19.74 2.13
CA PRO A 117 4.20 19.63 2.76
C PRO A 117 4.00 20.09 4.19
N ALA A 118 4.21 19.16 5.15
CA ALA A 118 4.11 19.44 6.56
C ALA A 118 4.90 20.72 6.74
N ALA A 119 4.19 21.81 7.02
CA ALA A 119 4.80 23.11 7.10
C ALA A 119 5.94 22.92 8.08
N ARG A 120 7.18 22.99 7.57
CA ARG A 120 8.34 23.28 8.39
C ARG A 120 7.85 24.44 9.23
N VAL A 121 7.60 24.20 10.51
CA VAL A 121 7.67 25.26 11.49
C VAL A 121 9.14 25.59 11.53
N PRO A 122 9.63 26.67 10.88
CA PRO A 122 10.97 27.11 11.19
C PRO A 122 10.94 27.55 12.65
N GLY A 123 11.68 26.83 13.48
CA GLY A 123 11.98 27.29 14.81
C GLY A 123 12.71 28.63 14.75
N HIS A 124 12.31 29.50 15.69
CA HIS A 124 13.11 30.55 16.35
C HIS A 124 13.48 31.81 15.55
N PRO A 125 13.85 32.94 16.20
CA PRO A 125 13.65 33.42 17.58
C PRO A 125 13.01 34.83 17.63
N ARG A 126 12.55 35.27 18.81
CA ARG A 126 12.98 36.55 19.43
C ARG A 126 12.48 36.69 20.86
#